data_AF-A0AAV6AH84-F1
#
_entry.id   AF-A0AAV6AH84-F1
#
_cell.length_a   1.000
_cell.length_b   1.000
_cell.length_c   1.000
_cell.angle_alpha   90.00
_cell.angle_beta   90.00
_cell.angle_gamma   90.00
#
_symmetry.space_group_name_H-M   'P 1'
#
loop_
_entity.id
_entity.type
_entity.pdbx_description
1 polymer ?
#
loop_
_entity_poly.entity_id
_entity_poly.type
_entity_poly.pdbx_seq_one_letter_code
_entity_poly.pdbx_strand_id
1 'polypeptide(L)'
;IAPERAELHGRIEARFRAMAAAGGLDEARRLSALGLDPSLPAMKAIGVPEMIAAATGGITVDAAIISAVAATRRYAKRQETWFRNQMPDWRRLPAGNFLAAAEDLAQQMKNGG
;
A
#
# COMPACT_ATOMS: atom_id res chain seq x y z
N ILE A 1 2.71 12.81 2.75
CA ILE A 1 4.12 12.34 2.77
C ILE A 1 4.56 11.87 1.39
N ALA A 2 5.84 11.99 1.06
CA ALA A 2 6.43 11.48 -0.19
C ALA A 2 7.78 10.79 0.12
N PRO A 3 7.78 9.49 0.50
CA PRO A 3 9.01 8.73 0.71
C PRO A 3 9.82 8.61 -0.58
N GLU A 4 11.11 8.32 -0.45
CA GLU A 4 11.92 7.92 -1.59
C GLU A 4 11.36 6.62 -2.20
N ARG A 5 11.46 6.49 -3.53
CA ARG A 5 10.86 5.36 -4.27
C ARG A 5 11.41 4.01 -3.81
N ALA A 6 12.72 3.91 -3.59
CA ALA A 6 13.35 2.68 -3.14
C ALA A 6 12.86 2.27 -1.74
N GLU A 7 12.82 3.21 -0.81
CA GLU A 7 12.28 3.00 0.55
C GLU A 7 10.82 2.55 0.50
N LEU A 8 9.98 3.24 -0.27
CA LEU A 8 8.57 2.90 -0.44
C LEU A 8 8.39 1.47 -0.96
N HIS A 9 9.17 1.09 -1.97
CA HIS A 9 9.11 -0.24 -2.55
C HIS A 9 9.50 -1.34 -1.55
N GLY A 10 10.54 -1.10 -0.74
CA GLY A 10 10.95 -2.01 0.33
C GLY A 10 9.89 -2.15 1.41
N ARG A 11 9.28 -1.03 1.83
CA ARG A 11 8.19 -1.01 2.83
C ARG A 11 6.93 -1.74 2.35
N ILE A 12 6.56 -1.58 1.08
CA ILE A 12 5.43 -2.31 0.48
C ILE A 12 5.68 -3.82 0.56
N GLU A 13 6.88 -4.27 0.17
CA GLU A 13 7.21 -5.70 0.19
C GLU A 13 7.24 -6.25 1.62
N ALA A 14 7.93 -5.57 2.53
CA ALA A 14 7.99 -5.96 3.94
C ALA A 14 6.59 -6.06 4.55
N ARG A 15 5.69 -5.13 4.22
CA ARG A 15 4.30 -5.17 4.68
C ARG A 15 3.56 -6.41 4.20
N PHE A 16 3.67 -6.78 2.92
CA PHE A 16 3.00 -7.98 2.40
C PHE A 16 3.53 -9.26 3.04
N ARG A 17 4.86 -9.37 3.22
CA ARG A 17 5.46 -10.51 3.92
C ARG A 17 4.98 -10.60 5.36
N ALA A 18 4.90 -9.47 6.07
CA ALA A 18 4.37 -9.42 7.43
C ALA A 18 2.89 -9.83 7.49
N MET A 19 2.05 -9.36 6.57
CA MET A 19 0.63 -9.77 6.51
C MET A 19 0.48 -11.26 6.21
N ALA A 20 1.28 -11.80 5.29
CA ALA A 20 1.29 -13.24 5.01
C ALA A 20 1.69 -14.08 6.23
N ALA A 21 2.75 -13.66 6.94
CA ALA A 21 3.22 -14.30 8.17
C ALA A 21 2.21 -14.20 9.32
N ALA A 22 1.42 -13.12 9.38
CA ALA A 22 0.40 -12.88 10.39
C ALA A 22 -0.94 -13.60 10.12
N GLY A 23 -0.99 -14.54 9.17
CA GLY A 23 -2.20 -15.33 8.88
C GLY A 23 -3.03 -14.82 7.69
N GLY A 24 -2.48 -13.94 6.85
CA GLY A 24 -3.18 -13.43 5.66
C GLY A 24 -3.62 -14.52 4.67
N LEU A 25 -2.92 -15.66 4.63
CA LEU A 25 -3.34 -16.80 3.80
C LEU A 25 -4.63 -17.45 4.32
N ASP A 26 -4.78 -17.55 5.64
CA ASP A 26 -5.98 -18.13 6.25
C ASP A 26 -7.18 -17.19 6.15
N GLU A 27 -6.95 -15.87 6.25
CA GLU A 27 -7.98 -14.88 5.93
C GLU A 27 -8.47 -15.00 4.49
N ALA A 28 -7.55 -15.15 3.52
CA ALA A 28 -7.90 -15.33 2.12
C ALA A 28 -8.68 -16.64 1.87
N ARG A 29 -8.30 -17.75 2.54
CA ARG A 29 -9.08 -19.01 2.49
C ARG A 29 -10.50 -18.81 3.00
N ARG A 30 -10.66 -18.19 4.17
CA ARG A 30 -11.97 -17.91 4.76
C ARG A 30 -12.82 -17.02 3.85
N LEU A 31 -12.22 -15.97 3.29
CA LEU A 31 -12.91 -15.07 2.36
C LEU A 31 -13.35 -15.81 1.09
N SER A 32 -12.49 -16.65 0.51
CA SER A 32 -12.84 -17.45 -0.67
C SER A 32 -13.97 -18.44 -0.38
N ALA A 33 -14.01 -19.02 0.83
CA ALA A 33 -15.04 -19.98 1.23
C ALA A 33 -16.44 -19.36 1.36
N LEU A 34 -16.55 -18.02 1.47
CA LEU A 34 -17.84 -17.33 1.48
C LEU A 34 -18.57 -17.37 0.13
N GLY A 35 -17.89 -17.75 -0.96
CA GLY A 35 -18.51 -17.87 -2.28
C GLY A 35 -19.06 -16.55 -2.81
N LEU A 36 -18.46 -15.43 -2.41
CA LEU A 36 -18.90 -14.08 -2.83
C LEU A 36 -18.68 -13.86 -4.32
N ASP A 37 -19.52 -13.01 -4.93
CA ASP A 37 -19.35 -12.59 -6.32
C ASP A 37 -17.96 -11.92 -6.50
N PRO A 38 -17.09 -12.45 -7.38
CA PRO A 38 -15.78 -11.85 -7.68
C PRO A 38 -15.85 -10.43 -8.22
N SER A 39 -17.02 -9.98 -8.69
CA SER A 39 -17.25 -8.63 -9.17
C SER A 39 -17.23 -7.57 -8.06
N LEU A 40 -17.43 -7.97 -6.80
CA LEU A 40 -17.54 -7.08 -5.65
C LEU A 40 -16.24 -6.29 -5.40
N PRO A 41 -16.33 -5.01 -4.98
CA PRO A 41 -15.16 -4.18 -4.72
C PRO A 41 -14.17 -4.80 -3.73
N ALA A 42 -14.67 -5.46 -2.69
CA ALA A 42 -13.83 -6.14 -1.70
C ALA A 42 -13.00 -7.29 -2.32
N MET A 43 -13.59 -8.05 -3.24
CA MET A 43 -12.91 -9.16 -3.92
C MET A 43 -11.86 -8.67 -4.93
N LYS A 44 -11.94 -7.41 -5.35
CA LYS A 44 -10.99 -6.76 -6.28
C LYS A 44 -9.93 -5.92 -5.57
N ALA A 45 -9.96 -5.85 -4.24
CA ALA A 45 -8.95 -5.11 -3.48
C ALA A 45 -7.55 -5.69 -3.76
N ILE A 46 -6.56 -4.82 -3.89
CA ILE A 46 -5.18 -5.24 -4.21
C ILE A 46 -4.67 -6.21 -3.14
N GLY A 47 -4.18 -7.37 -3.57
CA GLY A 47 -3.72 -8.44 -2.69
C GLY A 47 -4.77 -9.50 -2.39
N VAL A 48 -6.07 -9.19 -2.51
CA VAL A 48 -7.13 -10.18 -2.26
C VAL A 48 -7.14 -11.28 -3.31
N PRO A 49 -7.22 -10.98 -4.63
CA PRO A 49 -7.14 -12.02 -5.67
C PRO A 49 -5.87 -12.85 -5.59
N GLU A 50 -4.72 -12.19 -5.36
CA GLU A 50 -3.42 -12.85 -5.27
C GLU A 50 -3.35 -13.82 -4.10
N MET A 51 -3.79 -13.40 -2.91
CA MET A 51 -3.76 -14.24 -1.72
C MET A 51 -4.80 -15.35 -1.78
N ILE A 52 -5.97 -15.12 -2.40
CA ILE A 52 -6.96 -16.18 -2.68
C ILE A 52 -6.34 -17.24 -3.60
N ALA A 53 -5.68 -16.83 -4.69
CA ALA A 53 -5.04 -17.77 -5.61
C ALA A 53 -3.95 -18.61 -4.93
N ALA A 54 -3.18 -18.05 -4.01
CA ALA A 54 -2.24 -18.82 -3.20
C ALA A 54 -2.95 -19.74 -2.19
N ALA A 55 -4.00 -19.23 -1.54
CA ALA A 55 -4.79 -19.95 -0.54
C ALA A 55 -5.44 -21.22 -1.09
N THR A 56 -5.86 -21.20 -2.36
CA THR A 56 -6.48 -22.30 -3.09
C THR A 56 -5.50 -23.17 -3.87
N GLY A 57 -4.19 -22.88 -3.78
CA GLY A 57 -3.13 -23.68 -4.41
C GLY A 57 -2.91 -23.39 -5.91
N GLY A 58 -3.48 -22.31 -6.46
CA GLY A 58 -3.27 -21.92 -7.85
C GLY A 58 -1.89 -21.32 -8.12
N ILE A 59 -1.28 -20.66 -7.12
CA ILE A 59 0.09 -20.12 -7.17
C ILE A 59 0.78 -20.29 -5.81
N THR A 60 2.11 -20.08 -5.77
CA THR A 60 2.84 -20.06 -4.50
C THR A 60 2.57 -18.76 -3.72
N VAL A 61 2.75 -18.79 -2.40
CA VAL A 61 2.63 -17.59 -1.55
C VAL A 61 3.62 -16.50 -1.98
N ASP A 62 4.86 -16.86 -2.32
CA ASP A 62 5.84 -15.89 -2.83
C ASP A 62 5.41 -15.27 -4.16
N ALA A 63 4.86 -16.05 -5.10
CA ALA A 63 4.35 -15.51 -6.35
C ALA A 63 3.17 -14.54 -6.13
N ALA A 64 2.26 -14.87 -5.20
CA ALA A 64 1.17 -13.99 -4.80
C ALA A 64 1.70 -12.66 -4.21
N ILE A 65 2.67 -12.73 -3.30
CA ILE A 65 3.31 -11.55 -2.71
C ILE A 65 3.96 -10.69 -3.80
N ILE A 66 4.73 -11.28 -4.72
CA ILE A 66 5.37 -10.54 -5.82
C ILE A 66 4.34 -9.80 -6.67
N SER A 67 3.24 -10.46 -7.02
CA SER A 67 2.16 -9.86 -7.80
C SER A 67 1.47 -8.72 -7.05
N ALA A 68 1.11 -8.93 -5.78
CA ALA A 68 0.45 -7.94 -4.95
C ALA A 68 1.33 -6.70 -4.69
N VAL A 69 2.63 -6.91 -4.49
CA VAL A 69 3.64 -5.84 -4.38
C VAL A 69 3.69 -5.03 -5.67
N ALA A 70 3.76 -5.68 -6.84
CA ALA A 70 3.79 -4.99 -8.12
C ALA A 70 2.51 -4.17 -8.35
N ALA A 71 1.33 -4.72 -8.03
CA ALA A 71 0.06 -4.03 -8.10
C ALA A 71 0.01 -2.81 -7.17
N THR A 72 0.51 -2.95 -5.95
CA THR A 72 0.56 -1.87 -4.96
C THR A 72 1.51 -0.75 -5.39
N ARG A 73 2.68 -1.07 -5.98
CA ARG A 73 3.60 -0.06 -6.54
C ARG A 73 2.94 0.74 -7.66
N ARG A 74 2.19 0.07 -8.56
CA ARG A 74 1.42 0.75 -9.62
C ARG A 74 0.35 1.67 -9.02
N TYR A 75 -0.35 1.21 -7.98
CA TYR A 75 -1.35 2.02 -7.29
C TYR A 75 -0.74 3.24 -6.59
N ALA A 76 0.37 3.08 -5.87
CA ALA A 76 1.09 4.17 -5.23
C ALA A 76 1.54 5.24 -6.25
N LYS A 77 2.05 4.82 -7.42
CA LYS A 77 2.40 5.73 -8.52
C LYS A 77 1.18 6.50 -9.05
N ARG A 78 0.02 5.83 -9.16
CA ARG A 78 -1.24 6.51 -9.54
C ARG A 78 -1.67 7.52 -8.49
N GLN A 79 -1.59 7.18 -7.20
CA GLN A 79 -1.88 8.11 -6.11
C GLN A 79 -0.95 9.33 -6.16
N GLU A 80 0.35 9.12 -6.31
CA GLU A 80 1.33 10.19 -6.45
C GLU A 80 0.98 11.15 -7.60
N THR A 81 0.68 10.58 -8.77
CA THR A 81 0.32 11.34 -9.98
C THR A 81 -0.97 12.13 -9.78
N TRP A 82 -1.99 11.51 -9.18
CA TRP A 82 -3.25 12.17 -8.87
C TRP A 82 -3.04 13.35 -7.92
N PHE A 83 -2.31 13.15 -6.80
CA PHE A 83 -2.03 14.24 -5.87
C PHE A 83 -1.21 15.36 -6.51
N ARG A 84 -0.25 15.05 -7.38
CA ARG A 84 0.54 16.09 -8.08
C ARG A 84 -0.33 16.97 -8.98
N ASN A 85 -1.33 16.37 -9.63
CA ASN A 85 -2.16 17.08 -10.59
C ASN A 85 -3.38 17.76 -9.96
N GLN A 86 -3.95 17.19 -8.90
CA GLN A 86 -5.17 17.69 -8.25
C GLN A 86 -4.89 18.59 -7.05
N MET A 87 -3.70 18.46 -6.45
CA MET A 87 -3.29 19.20 -5.25
C MET A 87 -1.90 19.83 -5.45
N PRO A 88 -1.71 20.68 -6.48
CA PRO A 88 -0.39 21.24 -6.79
C PRO A 88 0.17 22.11 -5.66
N ASP A 89 -0.69 22.80 -4.92
CA ASP A 89 -0.30 23.71 -3.83
C ASP A 89 -0.06 22.99 -2.51
N TRP A 90 -0.30 21.68 -2.45
CA TRP A 90 -0.08 20.92 -1.21
C TRP A 90 1.40 20.69 -0.97
N ARG A 91 1.87 21.17 0.18
CA ARG A 91 3.23 20.91 0.64
C ARG A 91 3.44 19.41 0.89
N ARG A 92 4.50 18.87 0.29
CA ARG A 92 4.92 17.48 0.52
C ARG A 92 5.79 17.41 1.76
N LEU A 93 5.37 16.57 2.72
CA LEU A 93 6.19 16.24 3.88
C LEU A 93 7.09 15.04 3.57
N PRO A 94 8.34 15.01 4.06
CA PRO A 94 9.17 13.81 3.99
C PRO A 94 8.49 12.65 4.72
N ALA A 95 8.76 11.42 4.29
CA ALA A 95 8.41 10.26 5.10
C ALA A 95 9.40 10.13 6.27
N GLY A 96 8.91 9.83 7.47
CA GLY A 96 9.74 9.71 8.65
C GLY A 96 9.23 10.56 9.81
N ASN A 97 10.15 11.21 10.53
CA ASN A 97 9.86 11.91 11.79
C ASN A 97 8.88 13.08 11.60
N PHE A 98 7.59 12.77 11.73
CA PHE A 98 6.49 13.71 11.58
C PHE A 98 6.58 14.87 12.55
N LEU A 99 7.17 14.67 13.73
CA LEU A 99 7.41 15.73 14.72
C LEU A 99 8.37 16.77 14.18
N ALA A 100 9.54 16.36 13.69
CA ALA A 100 10.52 17.28 13.10
C ALA A 100 9.94 18.04 11.88
N ALA A 101 9.14 17.36 11.05
CA ALA A 101 8.47 17.99 9.91
C ALA A 101 7.38 18.98 10.33
N ALA A 102 6.67 18.72 11.43
CA ALA A 102 5.66 19.62 11.99
C ALA A 102 6.28 20.82 12.70
N GLU A 103 7.42 20.62 13.38
CA GLU A 103 8.19 21.69 14.03
C GLU A 103 8.77 22.67 12.99
N ASP A 104 9.36 22.17 11.89
CA ASP A 104 9.84 23.01 10.79
C ASP A 104 8.70 23.81 10.14
N LEU A 105 7.53 23.18 9.97
CA LEU A 105 6.32 23.85 9.47
C LEU A 105 5.89 25.00 10.41
N ALA A 106 5.83 24.73 11.71
CA ALA A 106 5.44 25.71 12.71
C ALA A 106 6.43 26.89 12.79
N GLN A 107 7.73 26.63 12.60
CA GLN A 107 8.76 27.67 12.62
C GLN A 107 8.69 28.56 11.37
N GLN A 108 8.44 27.98 10.20
CA GLN A 108 8.31 28.75 8.96
C GLN A 108 7.03 29.60 8.92
N MET A 109 5.93 29.12 9.52
CA MET A 109 4.71 29.93 9.68
C MET A 109 4.89 31.13 10.62
N LYS A 110 5.79 31.04 11.60
CA LYS A 110 6.13 32.16 12.51
C LYS A 110 7.08 33.19 11.89
N ASN A 111 7.93 32.75 10.95
CA ASN A 111 8.95 33.60 10.33
C ASN A 111 8.49 34.27 9.01
N GLY A 112 7.30 33.91 8.51
CA GLY A 112 6.75 34.37 7.23
C GLY A 112 5.53 35.31 7.35
N GLY A 113 5.39 36.03 8.46
CA GLY A 113 4.35 37.04 8.70
C GLY A 113 4.88 38.46 8.62
#